data_AF-A0A1X7S0N7-F1
#
_entry.id   AF-A0A1X7S0N7-F1
#
_cell.length_a   1.000
_cell.length_b   1.000
_cell.length_c   1.000
_cell.angle_alpha   90.00
_cell.angle_beta   90.00
_cell.angle_gamma   90.00
#
_symmetry.space_group_name_H-M   'P 1'
#
loop_
_entity.id
_entity.type
_entity.pdbx_description
1 polymer ?
#
loop_
_entity_poly.entity_id
_entity_poly.type
_entity_poly.pdbx_seq_one_letter_code
_entity_poly.pdbx_strand_id
1 'polypeptide(L)'
;MATMTDTERSRLIKLGKVAKNHHEKDSALLAEAVVAKDPQRERRIAVYLHNDAQELLILGEILGAHGTEFTTQGKQTRRTLLEVYGIEIDEMTIAMQLYLWKERQTMDNAMGNELGIGEEILEEAEGAPLYTKDFLAWSEDVLRFPAAAPRQKCTFCGDAATDYRVLQACGSCKKTLYCDKRCQKMHWRKEHKAVCKKEAGTDKVEELTAEETQENKSEEAEAEDNHDVERAKEAKQEHSKPEESQAADSTIKESKEGDGSVD
;
A
#
# COMPACT_ATOMS: atom_id res chain seq x y z
N MET A 1 2.65 22.77 -25.33
CA MET A 1 2.70 22.27 -23.94
C MET A 1 4.10 21.75 -23.68
N ALA A 2 4.67 21.98 -22.50
CA ALA A 2 5.93 21.36 -22.12
C ALA A 2 5.75 19.84 -22.00
N THR A 3 6.72 19.06 -22.50
CA THR A 3 6.71 17.60 -22.38
C THR A 3 7.20 17.19 -20.99
N MET A 4 6.36 16.50 -20.22
CA MET A 4 6.72 15.96 -18.89
C MET A 4 8.04 15.19 -18.95
N THR A 5 9.01 15.60 -18.13
CA THR A 5 10.32 14.96 -18.04
C THR A 5 10.24 13.58 -17.41
N ASP A 6 11.18 12.68 -17.70
CA ASP A 6 11.16 11.33 -17.15
C ASP A 6 11.46 11.28 -15.65
N THR A 7 12.16 12.29 -15.12
CA THR A 7 12.29 12.51 -13.67
C THR A 7 10.92 12.77 -13.03
N GLU A 8 10.11 13.65 -13.65
CA GLU A 8 8.78 14.00 -13.13
C GLU A 8 7.76 12.87 -13.32
N ARG A 9 7.79 12.20 -14.49
CA ARG A 9 7.07 10.95 -14.73
C ARG A 9 7.39 9.91 -13.65
N SER A 10 8.66 9.76 -13.30
CA SER A 10 9.12 8.83 -12.25
C SER A 10 8.71 9.26 -10.84
N ARG A 11 8.61 10.57 -10.55
CA ARG A 11 8.08 11.10 -9.28
C ARG A 11 6.59 10.77 -9.15
N LEU A 12 5.81 11.05 -10.17
CA LEU A 12 4.36 10.82 -10.21
C LEU A 12 4.01 9.32 -10.19
N ILE A 13 4.79 8.45 -10.86
CA ILE A 13 4.63 7.00 -10.75
C ILE A 13 4.90 6.50 -9.32
N LYS A 14 5.85 7.10 -8.59
CA LYS A 14 6.05 6.79 -7.15
C LYS A 14 4.88 7.28 -6.30
N LEU A 15 4.32 8.45 -6.59
CA LEU A 15 3.14 9.00 -5.90
C LEU A 15 1.91 8.09 -6.11
N GLY A 16 1.65 7.66 -7.35
CA GLY A 16 0.55 6.73 -7.65
C GLY A 16 0.71 5.36 -6.99
N LYS A 17 1.95 4.88 -6.79
CA LYS A 17 2.21 3.64 -6.04
C LYS A 17 1.87 3.77 -4.56
N VAL A 18 2.12 4.91 -3.92
CA VAL A 18 1.72 5.10 -2.52
C VAL A 18 0.21 5.36 -2.37
N ALA A 19 -0.42 6.05 -3.32
CA ALA A 19 -1.89 6.15 -3.39
C ALA A 19 -2.55 4.76 -3.55
N LYS A 20 -2.04 3.89 -4.42
CA LYS A 20 -2.51 2.49 -4.50
C LYS A 20 -2.35 1.72 -3.18
N ASN A 21 -1.27 1.98 -2.43
CA ASN A 21 -1.05 1.37 -1.13
C ASN A 21 -2.01 1.92 -0.05
N HIS A 22 -2.41 3.20 -0.14
CA HIS A 22 -3.47 3.79 0.69
C HIS A 22 -4.83 3.13 0.39
N HIS A 23 -5.21 3.10 -0.89
CA HIS A 23 -6.41 2.41 -1.38
C HIS A 23 -6.48 0.93 -0.93
N GLU A 24 -5.38 0.18 -0.97
CA GLU A 24 -5.32 -1.20 -0.47
C GLU A 24 -5.52 -1.31 1.04
N LYS A 25 -4.94 -0.38 1.83
CA LYS A 25 -5.10 -0.30 3.29
C LYS A 25 -6.56 -0.07 3.64
N ASP A 26 -7.22 0.87 2.96
CA ASP A 26 -8.58 1.28 3.27
C ASP A 26 -9.63 0.33 2.69
N SER A 27 -9.36 -0.28 1.52
CA SER A 27 -10.14 -1.43 1.01
C SER A 27 -10.14 -2.60 2.01
N ALA A 28 -9.01 -2.90 2.63
CA ALA A 28 -8.92 -3.95 3.65
C ALA A 28 -9.64 -3.55 4.96
N LEU A 29 -9.57 -2.28 5.36
CA LEU A 29 -10.32 -1.76 6.51
C LEU A 29 -11.84 -1.78 6.27
N LEU A 30 -12.29 -1.55 5.02
CA LEU A 30 -13.70 -1.60 4.63
C LEU A 30 -14.22 -3.05 4.66
N ALA A 31 -13.47 -4.00 4.09
CA ALA A 31 -13.83 -5.42 4.14
C ALA A 31 -13.96 -5.93 5.59
N GLU A 32 -13.07 -5.51 6.49
CA GLU A 32 -13.19 -5.79 7.94
C GLU A 32 -14.44 -5.16 8.58
N ALA A 33 -14.87 -3.97 8.13
CA ALA A 33 -16.05 -3.29 8.64
C ALA A 33 -17.34 -4.01 8.21
N VAL A 34 -17.42 -4.42 6.94
CA VAL A 34 -18.53 -5.23 6.38
C VAL A 34 -18.64 -6.58 7.09
N VAL A 35 -17.52 -7.27 7.35
CA VAL A 35 -17.51 -8.53 8.12
C VAL A 35 -17.94 -8.32 9.57
N ALA A 36 -17.59 -7.18 10.17
CA ALA A 36 -18.04 -6.79 11.51
C ALA A 36 -19.49 -6.27 11.55
N LYS A 37 -20.11 -5.98 10.39
CA LYS A 37 -21.43 -5.32 10.25
C LYS A 37 -21.49 -3.98 10.98
N ASP A 38 -20.46 -3.15 10.78
CA ASP A 38 -20.35 -1.79 11.34
C ASP A 38 -20.59 -0.75 10.22
N PRO A 39 -21.87 -0.42 9.89
CA PRO A 39 -22.20 0.49 8.80
C PRO A 39 -21.69 1.92 9.04
N GLN A 40 -21.37 2.28 10.29
CA GLN A 40 -20.80 3.58 10.63
C GLN A 40 -19.30 3.61 10.31
N ARG A 41 -18.56 2.53 10.59
CA ARG A 41 -17.18 2.35 10.13
C ARG A 41 -17.10 2.20 8.61
N GLU A 42 -17.99 1.42 8.00
CA GLU A 42 -18.07 1.27 6.54
C GLU A 42 -18.24 2.64 5.86
N ARG A 43 -19.27 3.41 6.25
CA ARG A 43 -19.52 4.75 5.68
C ARG A 43 -18.35 5.72 5.91
N ARG A 44 -17.64 5.67 7.04
CA ARG A 44 -16.44 6.49 7.26
C ARG A 44 -15.30 6.11 6.33
N ILE A 45 -15.04 4.82 6.11
CA ILE A 45 -13.94 4.37 5.24
C ILE A 45 -14.26 4.61 3.76
N ALA A 46 -15.53 4.51 3.36
CA ALA A 46 -15.97 4.85 2.01
C ALA A 46 -15.66 6.31 1.61
N VAL A 47 -15.56 7.24 2.59
CA VAL A 47 -15.13 8.64 2.34
C VAL A 47 -13.63 8.76 2.08
N TYR A 48 -12.77 7.93 2.72
CA TYR A 48 -11.35 7.90 2.37
C TYR A 48 -11.14 7.22 1.00
N LEU A 49 -11.89 6.16 0.70
CA LEU A 49 -11.86 5.49 -0.61
C LEU A 49 -12.38 6.39 -1.76
N HIS A 50 -13.23 7.38 -1.48
CA HIS A 50 -13.59 8.43 -2.43
C HIS A 50 -12.36 9.26 -2.83
N ASN A 51 -11.56 9.68 -1.84
CA ASN A 51 -10.30 10.39 -2.10
C ASN A 51 -9.31 9.49 -2.86
N ASP A 52 -9.07 8.25 -2.41
CA ASP A 52 -8.22 7.28 -3.12
C ASP A 52 -8.61 7.16 -4.61
N ALA A 53 -9.91 7.09 -4.90
CA ALA A 53 -10.41 7.02 -6.26
C ALA A 53 -10.13 8.32 -7.05
N GLN A 54 -10.32 9.50 -6.46
CA GLN A 54 -9.93 10.77 -7.08
C GLN A 54 -8.42 10.83 -7.34
N GLU A 55 -7.58 10.51 -6.36
CA GLU A 55 -6.12 10.51 -6.47
C GLU A 55 -5.63 9.64 -7.64
N LEU A 56 -6.16 8.42 -7.73
CA LEU A 56 -5.82 7.44 -8.77
C LEU A 56 -6.36 7.84 -10.15
N LEU A 57 -7.52 8.50 -10.22
CA LEU A 57 -8.05 9.06 -11.48
C LEU A 57 -7.16 10.21 -11.97
N ILE A 58 -6.85 11.18 -11.10
CA ILE A 58 -6.03 12.36 -11.41
C ILE A 58 -4.64 11.95 -11.88
N LEU A 59 -3.94 11.09 -11.12
CA LEU A 59 -2.61 10.58 -11.51
C LEU A 59 -2.68 9.72 -12.77
N GLY A 60 -3.79 9.01 -12.98
CA GLY A 60 -4.08 8.29 -14.21
C GLY A 60 -4.09 9.21 -15.44
N GLU A 61 -4.87 10.28 -15.40
CA GLU A 61 -4.98 11.27 -16.50
C GLU A 61 -3.68 12.07 -16.68
N ILE A 62 -2.95 12.43 -15.61
CA ILE A 62 -1.65 13.12 -15.69
C ILE A 62 -0.58 12.26 -16.38
N LEU A 63 -0.52 10.96 -16.06
CA LEU A 63 0.47 10.03 -16.61
C LEU A 63 0.06 9.39 -17.94
N GLY A 64 -1.21 9.52 -18.34
CA GLY A 64 -1.77 8.98 -19.57
C GLY A 64 -1.53 7.47 -19.70
N ALA A 65 -0.83 7.05 -20.75
CA ALA A 65 -0.51 5.64 -20.99
C ALA A 65 0.23 4.96 -19.80
N HIS A 66 1.05 5.71 -19.06
CA HIS A 66 1.77 5.21 -17.87
C HIS A 66 0.92 5.22 -16.60
N GLY A 67 -0.25 5.88 -16.62
CA GLY A 67 -1.20 5.97 -15.52
C GLY A 67 -2.36 4.96 -15.61
N THR A 68 -2.41 4.15 -16.67
CA THR A 68 -3.52 3.22 -16.98
C THR A 68 -3.92 2.29 -15.83
N GLU A 69 -2.96 1.84 -15.01
CA GLU A 69 -3.23 1.05 -13.80
C GLU A 69 -4.02 1.86 -12.75
N PHE A 70 -3.62 3.12 -12.52
CA PHE A 70 -4.29 4.04 -11.60
C PHE A 70 -5.68 4.42 -12.12
N THR A 71 -5.80 4.77 -13.41
CA THR A 71 -7.08 5.02 -14.08
C THR A 71 -8.04 3.83 -13.95
N THR A 72 -7.53 2.59 -14.08
CA THR A 72 -8.35 1.37 -13.97
C THR A 72 -8.84 1.16 -12.54
N GLN A 73 -7.93 1.25 -11.56
CA GLN A 73 -8.29 1.11 -10.14
C GLN A 73 -9.28 2.19 -9.71
N GLY A 74 -9.02 3.46 -10.01
CA GLY A 74 -9.92 4.58 -9.68
C GLY A 74 -11.30 4.45 -10.33
N LYS A 75 -11.39 4.01 -11.60
CA LYS A 75 -12.68 3.77 -12.27
C LYS A 75 -13.45 2.57 -11.67
N GLN A 76 -12.75 1.55 -11.18
CA GLN A 76 -13.36 0.44 -10.44
C GLN A 76 -13.89 0.90 -9.08
N THR A 77 -13.08 1.62 -8.30
CA THR A 77 -13.45 2.10 -6.96
C THR A 77 -14.59 3.12 -7.03
N ARG A 78 -14.57 4.04 -8.00
CA ARG A 78 -15.70 4.95 -8.32
C ARG A 78 -17.01 4.20 -8.54
N ARG A 79 -16.96 3.09 -9.30
CA ARG A 79 -18.15 2.25 -9.52
C ARG A 79 -18.66 1.67 -8.21
N THR A 80 -17.79 1.07 -7.40
CA THR A 80 -18.19 0.48 -6.10
C THR A 80 -18.74 1.52 -5.13
N LEU A 81 -18.18 2.73 -5.09
CA LEU A 81 -18.68 3.83 -4.26
C LEU A 81 -20.11 4.25 -4.65
N LEU A 82 -20.38 4.38 -5.94
CA LEU A 82 -21.70 4.72 -6.45
C LEU A 82 -22.71 3.58 -6.23
N GLU A 83 -22.38 2.36 -6.69
CA GLU A 83 -23.30 1.21 -6.71
C GLU A 83 -23.61 0.64 -5.31
N VAL A 84 -22.67 0.74 -4.36
CA VAL A 84 -22.82 0.14 -3.01
C VAL A 84 -23.11 1.19 -1.93
N TYR A 85 -22.52 2.38 -2.01
CA TYR A 85 -22.59 3.39 -0.95
C TYR A 85 -23.40 4.64 -1.33
N GLY A 86 -23.78 4.80 -2.60
CA GLY A 86 -24.43 6.01 -3.12
C GLY A 86 -23.52 7.23 -3.08
N ILE A 87 -22.20 7.02 -3.18
CA ILE A 87 -21.18 8.08 -3.16
C ILE A 87 -20.70 8.31 -4.59
N GLU A 88 -21.08 9.44 -5.17
CA GLU A 88 -20.50 9.94 -6.41
C GLU A 88 -19.09 10.47 -6.17
N ILE A 89 -18.24 10.41 -7.20
CA ILE A 89 -16.93 11.05 -7.20
C ILE A 89 -17.09 12.46 -7.78
N ASP A 90 -16.60 13.47 -7.07
CA ASP A 90 -16.63 14.83 -7.60
C ASP A 90 -15.63 15.01 -8.76
N GLU A 91 -16.17 15.12 -9.97
CA GLU A 91 -15.45 15.42 -11.20
C GLU A 91 -14.96 16.90 -11.24
N MET A 92 -15.54 17.82 -10.46
CA MET A 92 -15.06 19.21 -10.37
C MET A 92 -13.70 19.28 -9.69
N THR A 93 -13.52 18.58 -8.56
CA THR A 93 -12.23 18.42 -7.86
C THR A 93 -11.18 17.81 -8.79
N ILE A 94 -11.54 16.79 -9.57
CA ILE A 94 -10.64 16.19 -10.58
C ILE A 94 -10.26 17.21 -11.65
N ALA A 95 -11.24 17.93 -12.22
CA ALA A 95 -11.00 18.95 -13.23
C ALA A 95 -10.13 20.11 -12.71
N MET A 96 -10.36 20.55 -11.47
CA MET A 96 -9.58 21.59 -10.79
C MET A 96 -8.13 21.15 -10.58
N GLN A 97 -7.89 19.94 -10.06
CA GLN A 97 -6.52 19.44 -9.88
C GLN A 97 -5.78 19.28 -11.21
N LEU A 98 -6.48 18.84 -12.26
CA LEU A 98 -5.93 18.75 -13.62
C LEU A 98 -5.73 20.11 -14.30
N TYR A 99 -6.42 21.17 -13.85
CA TYR A 99 -6.16 22.55 -14.26
C TYR A 99 -4.92 23.10 -13.54
N LEU A 100 -4.89 23.05 -12.21
CA LEU A 100 -3.74 23.48 -11.40
C LEU A 100 -2.44 22.78 -11.84
N TRP A 101 -2.50 21.48 -12.13
CA TRP A 101 -1.35 20.74 -12.66
C TRP A 101 -0.85 21.30 -14.01
N LYS A 102 -1.74 21.73 -14.92
CA LYS A 102 -1.36 22.30 -16.23
C LYS A 102 -0.75 23.68 -16.08
N GLU A 103 -1.36 24.56 -15.28
CA GLU A 103 -0.81 25.89 -14.99
C GLU A 103 0.56 25.78 -14.31
N ARG A 104 0.73 24.82 -13.40
CA ARG A 104 2.03 24.50 -12.78
C ARG A 104 3.11 24.10 -13.80
N GLN A 105 2.77 23.62 -15.02
CA GLN A 105 3.76 23.38 -16.09
C GLN A 105 4.13 24.64 -16.91
N THR A 106 3.47 25.79 -16.69
CA THR A 106 3.79 27.07 -17.36
C THR A 106 4.67 27.97 -16.48
N MET A 107 4.63 27.76 -15.15
CA MET A 107 5.48 28.41 -14.16
C MET A 107 6.95 27.98 -14.27
N ASP A 108 7.88 28.88 -13.96
CA ASP A 108 9.26 28.49 -13.67
C ASP A 108 9.43 27.97 -12.22
N ASN A 109 10.56 27.32 -11.96
CA ASN A 109 10.82 26.66 -10.67
C ASN A 109 11.05 27.65 -9.48
N ALA A 110 11.25 28.95 -9.74
CA ALA A 110 11.40 29.95 -8.68
C ALA A 110 10.02 30.49 -8.29
N MET A 111 9.24 30.97 -9.27
CA MET A 111 7.87 31.42 -9.05
C MET A 111 6.98 30.30 -8.50
N GLY A 112 7.20 29.05 -8.94
CA GLY A 112 6.51 27.87 -8.41
C GLY A 112 6.86 27.49 -6.96
N ASN A 113 7.97 28.01 -6.41
CA ASN A 113 8.31 27.89 -4.99
C ASN A 113 7.78 29.11 -4.17
N GLU A 114 7.80 30.32 -4.74
CA GLU A 114 7.27 31.52 -4.08
C GLU A 114 5.74 31.49 -3.92
N LEU A 115 5.01 30.88 -4.85
CA LEU A 115 3.53 30.89 -4.87
C LEU A 115 2.85 30.14 -3.71
N GLY A 116 3.57 29.44 -2.84
CA GLY A 116 3.06 28.95 -1.54
C GLY A 116 1.84 28.00 -1.55
N ILE A 117 1.37 27.58 -2.74
CA ILE A 117 -0.02 27.15 -2.98
C ILE A 117 -0.53 26.09 -2.00
N GLY A 118 0.29 25.09 -1.66
CA GLY A 118 -0.09 24.01 -0.75
C GLY A 118 0.27 24.20 0.72
N GLU A 119 0.74 25.40 1.10
CA GLU A 119 0.86 25.83 2.50
C GLU A 119 -0.34 26.73 2.84
N GLU A 120 -0.65 27.72 1.99
CA GLU A 120 -1.84 28.59 2.09
C GLU A 120 -3.14 27.78 2.11
N ILE A 121 -3.30 26.81 1.19
CA ILE A 121 -4.44 25.88 1.16
C ILE A 121 -4.55 24.98 2.42
N LEU A 122 -3.45 24.72 3.13
CA LEU A 122 -3.48 23.95 4.38
C LEU A 122 -3.82 24.83 5.60
N GLU A 123 -3.48 26.12 5.58
CA GLU A 123 -3.89 27.08 6.60
C GLU A 123 -5.39 27.44 6.48
N GLU A 124 -5.90 27.65 5.27
CA GLU A 124 -7.35 27.86 5.04
C GLU A 124 -8.21 26.64 5.43
N ALA A 125 -7.62 25.46 5.57
CA ALA A 125 -8.30 24.23 5.95
C ALA A 125 -8.53 24.07 7.47
N GLU A 126 -8.39 25.12 8.29
CA GLU A 126 -8.74 25.03 9.71
C GLU A 126 -10.22 24.64 9.92
N GLY A 127 -10.48 23.74 10.88
CA GLY A 127 -11.81 23.15 11.09
C GLY A 127 -12.27 22.14 10.03
N ALA A 128 -11.58 21.99 8.90
CA ALA A 128 -11.94 21.01 7.87
C ALA A 128 -11.79 19.55 8.36
N PRO A 129 -12.63 18.60 7.87
CA PRO A 129 -12.51 17.18 8.19
C PRO A 129 -11.14 16.60 7.82
N LEU A 130 -10.68 15.59 8.58
CA LEU A 130 -9.36 14.98 8.38
C LEU A 130 -9.15 14.43 6.96
N TYR A 131 -10.17 13.80 6.36
CA TYR A 131 -10.10 13.32 4.98
C TYR A 131 -9.92 14.46 3.96
N THR A 132 -10.48 15.65 4.22
CA THR A 132 -10.26 16.85 3.40
C THR A 132 -8.81 17.31 3.55
N LYS A 133 -8.32 17.43 4.79
CA LYS A 133 -6.92 17.83 5.06
C LYS A 133 -5.90 16.88 4.42
N ASP A 134 -6.15 15.58 4.50
CA ASP A 134 -5.29 14.56 3.90
C ASP A 134 -5.27 14.65 2.36
N PHE A 135 -6.42 14.88 1.72
CA PHE A 135 -6.49 15.11 0.27
C PHE A 135 -5.78 16.40 -0.16
N LEU A 136 -5.88 17.48 0.63
CA LEU A 136 -5.16 18.73 0.35
C LEU A 136 -3.64 18.57 0.50
N ALA A 137 -3.18 17.80 1.49
CA ALA A 137 -1.77 17.45 1.64
C ALA A 137 -1.24 16.59 0.47
N TRP A 138 -2.08 15.71 -0.09
CA TRP A 138 -1.77 14.99 -1.34
C TRP A 138 -1.81 15.89 -2.59
N SER A 139 -2.74 16.84 -2.66
CA SER A 139 -2.84 17.80 -3.76
C SER A 139 -1.58 18.66 -3.85
N GLU A 140 -1.07 19.11 -2.69
CA GLU A 140 0.23 19.77 -2.54
C GLU A 140 1.35 18.91 -3.14
N ASP A 141 1.39 17.61 -2.82
CA ASP A 141 2.38 16.69 -3.37
C ASP A 141 2.31 16.50 -4.89
N VAL A 142 1.14 16.55 -5.51
CA VAL A 142 1.03 16.52 -6.98
C VAL A 142 1.69 17.76 -7.58
N LEU A 143 1.37 18.95 -7.05
CA LEU A 143 1.79 20.25 -7.58
C LEU A 143 3.23 20.61 -7.21
N ARG A 144 3.75 20.12 -6.08
CA ARG A 144 5.10 20.39 -5.54
C ARG A 144 6.21 20.31 -6.58
N PHE A 145 7.10 21.29 -6.56
CA PHE A 145 8.31 21.31 -7.39
C PHE A 145 9.44 20.44 -6.79
N PRO A 146 10.28 19.77 -7.61
CA PRO A 146 11.33 18.86 -7.11
C PRO A 146 12.41 19.49 -6.21
N ALA A 147 12.47 20.82 -6.12
CA ALA A 147 13.41 21.55 -5.26
C ALA A 147 12.88 21.82 -3.84
N ALA A 148 11.59 21.58 -3.57
CA ALA A 148 10.98 21.85 -2.27
C ALA A 148 11.45 20.88 -1.17
N ALA A 149 11.56 21.38 0.07
CA ALA A 149 12.04 20.61 1.21
C ALA A 149 11.17 19.37 1.51
N PRO A 150 11.75 18.18 1.78
CA PRO A 150 10.99 16.94 1.92
C PRO A 150 10.15 16.90 3.22
N ARG A 151 8.81 16.89 3.09
CA ARG A 151 7.89 16.58 4.21
C ARG A 151 8.00 15.08 4.58
N GLN A 152 7.97 14.74 5.86
CA GLN A 152 7.99 13.34 6.31
C GLN A 152 6.63 12.67 6.12
N LYS A 153 6.65 11.39 5.70
CA LYS A 153 5.47 10.64 5.25
C LYS A 153 5.56 9.17 5.60
N CYS A 154 4.41 8.49 5.67
CA CYS A 154 4.39 7.04 5.67
C CYS A 154 4.96 6.51 4.35
N THR A 155 6.04 5.74 4.43
CA THR A 155 6.70 5.14 3.25
C THR A 155 5.82 4.11 2.52
N PHE A 156 4.72 3.67 3.15
CA PHE A 156 3.77 2.75 2.52
C PHE A 156 2.70 3.48 1.70
N CYS A 157 1.85 4.26 2.37
CA CYS A 157 0.63 4.85 1.82
C CYS A 157 0.71 6.36 1.53
N GLY A 158 1.86 7.01 1.73
CA GLY A 158 2.05 8.42 1.40
C GLY A 158 1.55 9.40 2.47
N ASP A 159 0.59 8.99 3.32
CA ASP A 159 0.09 9.67 4.53
C ASP A 159 1.13 10.62 5.16
N ALA A 160 0.90 11.94 5.07
CA ALA A 160 1.82 12.96 5.57
C ALA A 160 1.83 13.06 7.10
N ALA A 161 2.99 13.37 7.68
CA ALA A 161 3.08 13.73 9.10
C ALA A 161 2.29 15.02 9.36
N THR A 162 1.41 14.99 10.36
CA THR A 162 0.60 16.14 10.79
C THR A 162 0.57 16.20 12.33
N ASP A 163 -0.02 17.27 12.87
CA ASP A 163 -0.39 17.41 14.28
C ASP A 163 -1.21 16.20 14.80
N TYR A 164 -2.11 15.67 13.98
CA TYR A 164 -2.92 14.48 14.30
C TYR A 164 -2.29 13.14 13.88
N ARG A 165 -1.22 13.14 13.06
CA ARG A 165 -0.60 11.91 12.51
C ARG A 165 0.92 11.88 12.75
N VAL A 166 1.32 11.50 13.97
CA VAL A 166 2.73 11.24 14.33
C VAL A 166 3.21 9.92 13.70
N LEU A 167 4.30 9.97 12.94
CA LEU A 167 4.86 8.79 12.26
C LEU A 167 5.75 7.94 13.17
N GLN A 168 5.64 6.62 13.01
CA GLN A 168 6.36 5.57 13.74
C GLN A 168 7.51 5.02 12.91
N ALA A 169 8.74 5.17 13.40
CA ALA A 169 9.92 4.60 12.76
C ALA A 169 9.98 3.07 12.88
N CYS A 170 10.48 2.39 11.85
CA CYS A 170 10.63 0.93 11.85
C CYS A 170 11.51 0.47 13.03
N GLY A 171 10.97 -0.42 13.86
CA GLY A 171 11.62 -0.87 15.10
C GLY A 171 13.07 -1.36 14.93
N SER A 172 13.39 -1.97 13.77
CA SER A 172 14.71 -2.51 13.45
C SER A 172 15.64 -1.52 12.72
N CYS A 173 15.28 -0.98 11.55
CA CYS A 173 16.19 -0.12 10.78
C CYS A 173 16.15 1.37 11.15
N LYS A 174 15.12 1.83 11.88
CA LYS A 174 14.81 3.24 12.20
C LYS A 174 14.58 4.19 11.00
N LYS A 175 15.03 3.85 9.79
CA LYS A 175 15.03 4.71 8.59
C LYS A 175 13.66 4.80 7.88
N THR A 176 12.83 3.76 7.94
CA THR A 176 11.50 3.74 7.28
C THR A 176 10.39 4.18 8.24
N LEU A 177 9.46 5.00 7.77
CA LEU A 177 8.41 5.64 8.59
C LEU A 177 6.99 5.13 8.25
N TYR A 178 6.12 5.05 9.26
CA TYR A 178 4.76 4.53 9.13
C TYR A 178 3.73 5.35 9.90
N CYS A 179 2.55 5.59 9.34
CA CYS A 179 1.43 6.16 10.12
C CYS A 179 0.94 5.20 11.20
N ASP A 180 0.99 3.89 10.94
CA ASP A 180 0.49 2.85 11.84
C ASP A 180 1.11 1.46 11.61
N LYS A 181 0.75 0.52 12.49
CA LYS A 181 1.20 -0.88 12.46
C LYS A 181 0.60 -1.72 11.32
N ARG A 182 -0.47 -1.29 10.65
CA ARG A 182 -1.01 -1.94 9.44
C ARG A 182 -0.14 -1.60 8.25
N CYS A 183 0.19 -0.33 8.03
CA CYS A 183 1.12 0.12 7.01
C CYS A 183 2.50 -0.54 7.15
N GLN A 184 3.02 -0.65 8.38
CA GLN A 184 4.25 -1.42 8.64
C GLN A 184 4.12 -2.89 8.20
N LYS A 185 3.04 -3.58 8.57
CA LYS A 185 2.82 -4.99 8.23
C LYS A 185 2.60 -5.21 6.73
N MET A 186 1.92 -4.29 6.04
CA MET A 186 1.67 -4.37 4.60
C MET A 186 2.96 -4.10 3.80
N HIS A 187 3.71 -3.04 4.14
CA HIS A 187 5.01 -2.75 3.54
C HIS A 187 6.03 -3.89 3.77
N TRP A 188 6.05 -4.49 4.97
CA TRP A 188 6.88 -5.65 5.29
C TRP A 188 6.59 -6.87 4.42
N ARG A 189 5.31 -7.10 4.10
CA ARG A 189 4.87 -8.21 3.21
C ARG A 189 5.19 -7.94 1.74
N LYS A 190 5.05 -6.70 1.28
CA LYS A 190 5.33 -6.30 -0.12
C LYS A 190 6.83 -6.29 -0.44
N GLU A 191 7.64 -5.54 0.32
CA GLU A 191 9.04 -5.29 -0.05
C GLU A 191 10.00 -4.99 1.11
N HIS A 192 9.58 -4.31 2.19
CA HIS A 192 10.48 -3.79 3.22
C HIS A 192 11.33 -4.88 3.91
N LYS A 193 10.83 -6.12 4.01
CA LYS A 193 11.58 -7.27 4.54
C LYS A 193 12.94 -7.50 3.85
N ALA A 194 13.05 -7.19 2.56
CA ALA A 194 14.27 -7.40 1.78
C ALA A 194 15.35 -6.33 1.98
N VAL A 195 14.97 -5.13 2.48
CA VAL A 195 15.87 -3.97 2.65
C VAL A 195 16.16 -3.64 4.12
N CYS A 196 15.23 -3.91 5.04
CA CYS A 196 15.32 -3.53 6.46
C CYS A 196 16.62 -3.95 7.18
N LYS A 197 17.26 -5.06 6.77
CA LYS A 197 18.55 -5.50 7.36
C LYS A 197 19.79 -4.89 6.70
N LYS A 198 19.69 -4.31 5.51
CA LYS A 198 20.85 -3.81 4.73
C LYS A 198 21.34 -2.43 5.17
N GLU A 199 20.51 -1.68 5.88
CA GLU A 199 20.74 -0.25 6.19
C GLU A 199 21.11 0.01 7.66
N ALA A 200 21.19 -1.03 8.50
CA ALA A 200 21.39 -0.93 9.94
C ALA A 200 22.88 -0.94 10.38
N GLY A 201 23.82 -0.78 9.44
CA GLY A 201 25.26 -1.00 9.67
C GLY A 201 26.21 0.02 9.04
N THR A 202 25.72 1.22 8.69
CA THR A 202 26.50 2.24 7.97
C THR A 202 26.52 3.60 8.68
N ASP A 203 26.43 3.61 10.01
CA ASP A 203 26.32 4.82 10.84
C ASP A 203 27.23 4.75 12.08
N LYS A 204 28.51 4.37 11.88
CA LYS A 204 29.61 4.49 12.86
C LYS A 204 30.97 4.64 12.18
N VAL A 205 31.46 5.88 12.07
CA VAL A 205 32.89 6.25 11.99
C VAL A 205 33.03 7.54 12.79
N GLU A 206 34.14 7.71 13.51
CA GLU A 206 34.44 8.85 14.40
C GLU A 206 33.51 8.91 15.66
N GLU A 207 34.00 9.08 16.89
CA GLU A 207 35.37 9.01 17.43
C GLU A 207 35.28 8.61 18.92
N LEU A 208 36.18 7.75 19.40
CA LEU A 208 36.82 7.80 20.73
C LEU A 208 37.85 6.67 20.85
N THR A 209 38.85 6.86 21.73
CA THR A 209 40.13 6.15 21.70
C THR A 209 40.36 5.17 22.86
N ALA A 210 41.48 4.44 22.74
CA ALA A 210 42.19 3.66 23.76
C ALA A 210 41.70 2.23 24.07
N GLU A 211 42.66 1.31 23.92
CA GLU A 211 43.08 0.28 24.89
C GLU A 211 41.99 -0.42 25.72
N GLU A 212 41.73 -1.69 25.40
CA GLU A 212 42.39 -2.80 26.09
C GLU A 212 42.30 -4.10 25.26
N THR A 213 43.32 -4.95 25.32
CA THR A 213 43.32 -6.27 24.66
C THR A 213 44.01 -7.30 25.53
N GLN A 214 43.24 -8.02 26.34
CA GLN A 214 43.47 -9.42 26.73
C GLN A 214 42.31 -9.93 27.59
N GLU A 215 42.34 -11.24 27.90
CA GLU A 215 41.36 -12.00 28.69
C GLU A 215 39.96 -12.18 28.02
N ASN A 216 39.42 -13.39 27.84
CA ASN A 216 39.95 -14.74 28.11
C ASN A 216 39.65 -15.72 26.95
N LYS A 217 40.55 -16.67 26.71
CA LYS A 217 40.36 -17.79 25.79
C LYS A 217 40.84 -19.10 26.44
N SER A 218 39.96 -19.72 27.22
CA SER A 218 40.22 -21.00 27.87
C SER A 218 38.90 -21.72 28.19
N GLU A 219 38.44 -22.59 27.29
CA GLU A 219 37.56 -23.77 27.52
C GLU A 219 37.13 -24.35 26.15
N GLU A 220 38.07 -24.99 25.44
CA GLU A 220 37.75 -25.77 24.22
C GLU A 220 38.77 -26.90 23.97
N ALA A 221 38.88 -27.79 24.96
CA ALA A 221 39.44 -29.15 24.99
C ALA A 221 38.97 -29.74 26.33
N GLU A 222 38.58 -31.01 26.50
CA GLU A 222 38.95 -32.25 25.80
C GLU A 222 37.69 -32.97 25.23
N ALA A 223 37.73 -33.49 23.99
CA ALA A 223 37.85 -34.92 23.65
C ALA A 223 36.79 -35.82 24.32
N GLU A 224 35.76 -36.27 23.60
CA GLU A 224 35.76 -37.47 22.71
C GLU A 224 36.05 -38.80 23.44
N ASP A 225 35.03 -39.66 23.58
CA ASP A 225 35.22 -41.12 23.56
C ASP A 225 33.97 -41.90 23.10
N ASN A 226 34.22 -43.02 22.40
CA ASN A 226 33.39 -44.20 22.12
C ASN A 226 31.89 -44.07 21.72
N HIS A 227 31.60 -44.40 20.44
CA HIS A 227 30.34 -45.04 20.05
C HIS A 227 30.53 -46.09 18.93
N ASP A 228 30.56 -47.37 19.30
CA ASP A 228 30.59 -48.58 18.45
C ASP A 228 29.96 -49.72 19.31
N VAL A 229 29.29 -50.80 18.87
CA VAL A 229 29.29 -51.59 17.62
C VAL A 229 27.91 -52.29 17.42
N GLU A 230 27.38 -52.34 16.17
CA GLU A 230 26.33 -53.28 15.63
C GLU A 230 24.96 -53.46 16.38
N ARG A 231 23.96 -54.24 15.93
CA ARG A 231 23.23 -54.42 14.64
C ARG A 231 22.09 -55.46 14.80
N ALA A 232 21.20 -55.54 13.80
CA ALA A 232 20.36 -56.71 13.44
C ALA A 232 19.18 -57.14 14.35
N LYS A 233 17.96 -56.74 13.94
CA LYS A 233 16.88 -57.62 13.39
C LYS A 233 15.64 -56.74 13.15
N GLU A 234 15.29 -56.34 11.93
CA GLU A 234 14.86 -57.09 10.72
C GLU A 234 13.43 -57.69 10.77
N ALA A 235 12.67 -57.31 9.73
CA ALA A 235 11.54 -58.01 9.10
C ALA A 235 10.27 -58.35 9.91
N LYS A 236 9.20 -57.59 9.66
CA LYS A 236 8.13 -57.90 8.67
C LYS A 236 7.27 -56.63 8.43
N GLN A 237 6.83 -56.25 7.22
CA GLN A 237 5.96 -56.93 6.22
C GLN A 237 4.57 -57.30 6.78
N GLU A 238 3.43 -57.06 6.10
CA GLU A 238 3.17 -56.44 4.79
C GLU A 238 1.67 -56.11 4.64
N HIS A 239 1.30 -55.24 3.68
CA HIS A 239 -0.07 -55.12 3.12
C HIS A 239 -1.19 -54.64 4.10
N SER A 240 -2.35 -54.14 3.64
CA SER A 240 -2.84 -53.95 2.27
C SER A 240 -3.74 -52.69 2.14
N LYS A 241 -3.80 -52.16 0.92
CA LYS A 241 -4.99 -51.48 0.36
C LYS A 241 -5.59 -52.47 -0.65
N PRO A 242 -6.91 -52.68 -0.66
CA PRO A 242 -7.73 -52.31 -1.83
C PRO A 242 -9.19 -51.93 -1.40
N GLU A 243 -10.18 -51.60 -2.23
CA GLU A 243 -10.28 -51.14 -3.63
C GLU A 243 -11.59 -50.33 -3.80
N GLU A 244 -11.83 -49.77 -4.99
CA GLU A 244 -13.17 -49.34 -5.42
C GLU A 244 -14.03 -50.53 -5.86
N SER A 245 -15.36 -50.39 -5.81
CA SER A 245 -16.24 -51.14 -6.72
C SER A 245 -17.52 -50.37 -7.07
N GLN A 246 -17.92 -50.52 -8.33
CA GLN A 246 -19.15 -50.02 -8.98
C GLN A 246 -20.08 -51.26 -9.21
N ALA A 247 -21.36 -51.20 -9.61
CA ALA A 247 -22.31 -50.10 -9.89
C ALA A 247 -23.64 -50.36 -9.11
N ALA A 248 -24.90 -50.39 -9.59
CA ALA A 248 -25.57 -50.20 -10.89
C ALA A 248 -27.02 -49.67 -10.62
N ASP A 249 -27.53 -48.70 -11.40
CA ASP A 249 -28.46 -48.83 -12.55
C ASP A 249 -29.95 -49.12 -12.23
N SER A 250 -30.84 -48.22 -12.70
CA SER A 250 -32.26 -48.46 -13.11
C SER A 250 -33.02 -47.17 -13.52
N THR A 251 -32.60 -46.59 -14.65
CA THR A 251 -33.38 -46.14 -15.83
C THR A 251 -34.88 -45.72 -15.76
N ILE A 252 -35.23 -44.76 -16.65
CA ILE A 252 -36.56 -44.41 -17.24
C ILE A 252 -37.56 -43.52 -16.43
N LYS A 253 -37.67 -42.22 -16.78
CA LYS A 253 -38.78 -41.70 -17.61
C LYS A 253 -38.60 -40.27 -18.13
N GLU A 254 -38.99 -40.07 -19.39
CA GLU A 254 -39.16 -38.78 -20.06
C GLU A 254 -40.62 -38.28 -19.98
N SER A 255 -40.79 -36.96 -19.95
CA SER A 255 -41.98 -36.15 -20.33
C SER A 255 -41.46 -34.72 -20.54
N LYS A 256 -41.37 -34.07 -21.70
CA LYS A 256 -42.20 -33.94 -22.92
C LYS A 256 -43.35 -32.91 -22.80
N GLU A 257 -43.11 -31.75 -23.43
CA GLU A 257 -44.06 -30.82 -24.10
C GLU A 257 -45.01 -29.87 -23.31
N GLY A 258 -45.40 -28.78 -24.00
CA GLY A 258 -46.11 -27.57 -23.49
C GLY A 258 -45.11 -26.43 -23.21
N ASP A 259 -44.94 -25.37 -24.01
CA ASP A 259 -45.74 -24.72 -25.07
C ASP A 259 -47.00 -23.96 -24.58
N GLY A 260 -47.27 -22.80 -25.20
CA GLY A 260 -48.10 -21.70 -24.67
C GLY A 260 -47.23 -20.48 -24.30
N SER A 261 -46.99 -19.45 -25.11
CA SER A 261 -47.84 -18.64 -26.03
C SER A 261 -48.67 -17.55 -25.34
N VAL A 262 -48.24 -16.29 -25.56
CA VAL A 262 -49.03 -15.05 -25.71
C VAL A 262 -50.13 -14.75 -24.68
N ASP A 263 -49.89 -13.72 -23.86
CA ASP A 263 -50.59 -12.42 -23.94
C ASP A 263 -49.62 -11.29 -23.46
#